data_AF-I6UXK7-F1
#
_entry.id   AF-I6UXK7-F1
#
_cell.length_a   1.000
_cell.length_b   1.000
_cell.length_c   1.000
_cell.angle_alpha   90.00
_cell.angle_beta   90.00
_cell.angle_gamma   90.00
#
_symmetry.space_group_name_H-M   'P 1'
#
loop_
_entity.id
_entity.type
_entity.pdbx_description
1 polymer ?
#
loop_
_entity_poly.entity_id
_entity_poly.type
_entity_poly.pdbx_seq_one_letter_code
_entity_poly.pdbx_strand_id
1 'polypeptide(L)'
;MALLSVDPANKHDVSVVREKFWVIVEEFSGCFLFLDKGYVSRELQEEFLKFGVVYTPVKRENQVSNLEEKKFYKYLSDFRRRIETLFSKFSEFLLRPSRSVSLRGLAVRILGAILAVNLDRLYNFTDGGN
;
A
#
# COMPACT_ATOMS: atom_id res chain seq x y z
N MET A 1 -6.20 -14.72 -11.91
CA MET A 1 -6.04 -13.76 -10.79
C MET A 1 -6.69 -12.44 -11.17
N ALA A 2 -7.83 -12.12 -10.57
CA ALA A 2 -8.32 -10.74 -10.62
C ALA A 2 -7.50 -9.95 -9.59
N LEU A 3 -6.63 -9.06 -10.06
CA LEU A 3 -5.74 -8.24 -9.21
C LEU A 3 -6.50 -7.19 -8.36
N LEU A 4 -7.84 -7.19 -8.44
CA LEU A 4 -8.71 -6.22 -7.79
C LEU A 4 -10.00 -6.92 -7.33
N SER A 5 -10.23 -6.96 -6.03
CA SER A 5 -11.49 -7.34 -5.41
C SER A 5 -12.15 -6.09 -4.84
N VAL A 6 -13.45 -5.91 -5.08
CA VAL A 6 -14.23 -4.77 -4.57
C VAL A 6 -15.45 -5.30 -3.84
N ASP A 7 -15.65 -4.85 -2.60
CA ASP A 7 -16.77 -5.23 -1.75
C ASP A 7 -17.72 -4.04 -1.52
N PRO A 8 -19.00 -4.29 -1.19
CA PRO A 8 -19.95 -3.23 -0.86
C PRO A 8 -19.47 -2.34 0.30
N ALA A 9 -19.59 -1.03 0.14
CA ALA A 9 -19.15 -0.05 1.14
C ALA A 9 -19.93 -0.09 2.48
N ASN A 10 -21.06 -0.79 2.53
CA ASN A 10 -21.86 -0.94 3.76
C ASN A 10 -21.39 -2.08 4.67
N LYS A 11 -20.42 -2.89 4.24
CA LYS A 11 -19.84 -3.95 5.06
C LYS A 11 -18.67 -3.42 5.88
N HIS A 12 -18.58 -3.86 7.14
CA HIS A 12 -17.41 -3.57 7.96
C HIS A 12 -16.18 -4.32 7.43
N ASP A 13 -15.04 -3.63 7.38
CA ASP A 13 -13.72 -4.13 6.96
C ASP A 13 -13.39 -5.51 7.57
N VAL A 14 -13.54 -5.65 8.89
CA VAL A 14 -13.27 -6.91 9.63
C VAL A 14 -14.20 -8.05 9.18
N SER A 15 -15.46 -7.74 8.87
CA SER A 15 -16.42 -8.73 8.38
C SER A 15 -16.04 -9.24 7.00
N VAL A 16 -15.59 -8.35 6.11
CA VAL A 16 -15.12 -8.73 4.76
C VAL A 16 -13.90 -9.67 4.85
N VAL A 17 -12.93 -9.33 5.71
CA VAL A 17 -11.76 -10.20 5.93
C VAL A 17 -12.17 -11.57 6.46
N ARG A 18 -13.11 -11.61 7.42
CA ARG A 18 -13.59 -12.86 8.00
C ARG A 18 -14.33 -13.71 6.96
N GLU A 19 -15.15 -13.10 6.09
CA GLU A 19 -15.80 -13.79 4.97
C GLU A 19 -14.78 -14.38 3.98
N LYS A 20 -13.67 -13.67 3.75
CA LYS A 20 -12.62 -14.06 2.77
C LYS A 20 -11.44 -14.81 3.39
N PHE A 21 -11.56 -15.24 4.63
CA PHE A 21 -10.46 -15.77 5.42
C PHE A 21 -9.64 -16.84 4.67
N TRP A 22 -10.30 -17.87 4.13
CA TRP A 22 -9.63 -18.98 3.47
C TRP A 22 -8.94 -18.59 2.16
N VAL A 23 -9.54 -17.67 1.39
CA VAL A 23 -8.93 -17.15 0.16
C VAL A 23 -7.64 -16.41 0.50
N ILE A 24 -7.66 -15.58 1.55
CA ILE A 24 -6.48 -14.84 2.00
C ILE A 24 -5.40 -15.80 2.52
N VAL A 25 -5.78 -16.82 3.29
CA VAL A 25 -4.83 -17.82 3.80
C VAL A 25 -4.16 -18.57 2.65
N GLU A 26 -4.92 -19.01 1.65
CA GLU A 26 -4.40 -19.76 0.50
C GLU A 26 -3.43 -18.90 -0.34
N GLU A 27 -3.78 -17.63 -0.60
CA GLU A 27 -2.97 -16.74 -1.43
C GLU A 27 -1.75 -16.15 -0.72
N PHE A 28 -1.81 -15.96 0.61
CA PHE A 28 -0.82 -15.18 1.36
C PHE A 28 -0.14 -15.94 2.50
N SER A 29 -0.24 -17.27 2.53
CA SER A 29 0.53 -18.07 3.51
C SER A 29 2.03 -17.80 3.39
N GLY A 30 2.68 -17.49 4.52
CA GLY A 30 4.08 -17.08 4.58
C GLY A 30 4.32 -15.58 4.35
N CYS A 31 3.27 -14.78 4.13
CA CYS A 31 3.39 -13.33 3.91
C CYS A 31 3.01 -12.49 5.15
N PHE A 32 3.46 -11.23 5.13
CA PHE A 32 2.95 -10.18 6.01
C PHE A 32 1.78 -9.46 5.33
N LEU A 33 0.61 -9.51 5.97
CA LEU A 33 -0.58 -8.82 5.50
C LEU A 33 -0.74 -7.49 6.24
N PHE A 34 -0.34 -6.40 5.59
CA PHE A 34 -0.48 -5.05 6.12
C PHE A 34 -1.88 -4.50 5.89
N LEU A 35 -2.52 -4.00 6.94
CA LEU A 35 -3.93 -3.59 6.91
C LEU A 35 -4.14 -2.24 7.58
N ASP A 36 -5.22 -1.56 7.26
CA ASP A 36 -5.54 -0.25 7.83
C ASP A 36 -6.11 -0.34 9.27
N LYS A 37 -6.31 0.80 9.92
CA LYS A 37 -6.87 0.96 11.27
C LYS A 37 -8.25 0.32 11.44
N GLY A 38 -9.04 0.22 10.36
CA GLY A 38 -10.36 -0.43 10.35
C GLY A 38 -10.31 -1.94 10.59
N TYR A 39 -9.13 -2.56 10.46
CA TYR A 39 -8.92 -4.00 10.47
C TYR A 39 -8.35 -4.52 11.81
N VAL A 40 -8.26 -3.67 12.84
CA VAL A 40 -7.71 -4.08 14.14
C VAL A 40 -8.65 -5.08 14.83
N SER A 41 -8.26 -6.35 14.83
CA SER A 41 -8.91 -7.43 15.58
C SER A 41 -7.85 -8.40 16.10
N ARG A 42 -7.84 -8.64 17.41
CA ARG A 42 -6.90 -9.58 18.04
C ARG A 42 -7.23 -11.03 17.71
N GLU A 43 -8.51 -11.37 17.66
CA GLU A 43 -9.00 -12.70 17.29
C GLU A 43 -8.53 -13.08 15.88
N LEU A 44 -8.71 -12.17 14.91
CA LEU A 44 -8.25 -12.42 13.54
C LEU A 44 -6.73 -12.52 13.46
N GLN A 45 -5.98 -11.70 14.21
CA GLN A 45 -4.51 -11.81 14.27
C GLN A 45 -4.07 -13.20 14.67
N GLU A 46 -4.66 -13.73 15.75
CA GLU A 46 -4.34 -15.05 16.27
C GLU A 46 -4.81 -16.17 15.32
N GLU A 47 -5.97 -16.02 14.68
CA GLU A 47 -6.47 -16.96 13.67
C GLU A 47 -5.56 -17.02 12.44
N PHE A 48 -5.24 -15.89 11.79
CA PHE A 48 -4.37 -15.87 10.60
C PHE A 48 -2.96 -16.39 10.89
N LEU A 49 -2.42 -16.09 12.07
CA LEU A 49 -1.09 -16.56 12.46
C LEU A 49 -1.01 -18.09 12.52
N LYS A 50 -2.10 -18.77 12.94
CA LYS A 50 -2.18 -20.25 12.95
C LYS A 50 -2.05 -20.85 11.55
N PHE A 51 -2.40 -20.10 10.51
CA PHE A 51 -2.32 -20.54 9.12
C PHE A 51 -1.15 -19.88 8.36
N GLY A 52 -0.19 -19.31 9.08
CA GLY A 52 1.06 -18.81 8.51
C GLY A 52 0.96 -17.42 7.88
N VAL A 53 -0.11 -16.66 8.11
CA VAL A 53 -0.25 -15.28 7.63
C VAL A 53 -0.02 -14.32 8.79
N VAL A 54 0.93 -13.39 8.63
CA VAL A 54 1.22 -12.39 9.67
C VAL A 54 0.32 -11.17 9.47
N TYR A 55 -0.85 -11.21 10.11
CA TYR A 55 -1.87 -10.16 10.05
C TYR A 55 -1.45 -8.92 10.87
N THR A 56 -1.15 -7.81 10.17
CA THR A 56 -0.51 -6.62 10.76
C THR A 56 -1.33 -5.35 10.48
N PRO A 57 -2.39 -5.07 11.26
CA PRO A 57 -3.18 -3.85 11.11
C PRO A 57 -2.46 -2.66 11.75
N VAL A 58 -2.55 -1.50 11.10
CA VAL A 58 -2.02 -0.24 11.64
C VAL A 58 -2.79 0.13 12.90
N LYS A 59 -2.09 0.20 14.03
CA LYS A 59 -2.69 0.61 15.32
C LYS A 59 -2.80 2.12 15.46
N ARG A 60 -3.70 2.57 16.35
CA ARG A 60 -3.75 3.97 16.78
C ARG A 60 -2.58 4.27 17.72
N GLU A 61 -2.13 5.52 17.78
CA GLU A 61 -0.96 5.91 18.61
C GLU A 61 -1.11 5.52 20.09
N ASN A 62 -2.33 5.66 20.64
CA ASN A 62 -2.65 5.29 22.01
C ASN A 62 -2.73 3.78 22.27
N GLN A 63 -2.68 2.95 21.22
CA GLN A 63 -2.65 1.48 21.30
C GLN A 63 -1.24 0.91 21.13
N VAL A 64 -0.24 1.75 20.85
CA VAL A 64 1.15 1.31 20.69
C VAL A 64 1.79 1.20 22.07
N SER A 65 2.08 -0.04 22.45
CA SER A 65 2.39 -0.39 23.84
C SER A 65 3.87 -0.39 24.17
N ASN A 66 4.74 -0.67 23.19
CA ASN A 66 6.17 -0.84 23.42
C ASN A 66 7.04 -0.06 22.42
N LEU A 67 8.33 0.08 22.75
CA LEU A 67 9.28 0.88 21.98
C LEU A 67 9.60 0.28 20.60
N GLU A 68 9.64 -1.04 20.49
CA GLU A 68 9.92 -1.72 19.21
C GLU A 68 8.77 -1.53 18.22
N GLU A 69 7.55 -1.66 18.69
CA GLU A 69 6.32 -1.41 17.95
C GLU A 69 6.25 0.05 17.48
N LYS A 70 6.67 1.01 18.32
CA LYS A 70 6.82 2.41 17.90
C LYS A 70 7.83 2.58 16.76
N LYS A 71 9.00 1.92 16.85
CA LYS A 71 10.02 1.96 15.78
C LYS A 71 9.49 1.37 14.47
N PHE A 72 8.78 0.25 14.56
CA PHE A 72 8.16 -0.41 13.41
C PHE A 72 7.10 0.47 12.74
N TYR A 73 6.16 1.04 13.50
CA TYR A 73 5.16 1.95 12.93
C TYR A 73 5.77 3.24 12.39
N LYS A 74 6.85 3.74 13.00
CA LYS A 74 7.60 4.87 12.44
C LYS A 74 8.19 4.53 11.08
N TYR A 75 8.82 3.36 10.95
CA TYR A 75 9.32 2.87 9.66
C TYR A 75 8.20 2.76 8.62
N LEU A 76 7.05 2.19 8.98
CA LEU A 76 5.89 2.10 8.07
C LEU A 76 5.36 3.49 7.66
N SER A 77 5.34 4.45 8.58
CA SER A 77 4.93 5.83 8.31
C SER A 77 5.89 6.53 7.34
N ASP A 78 7.21 6.39 7.57
CA ASP A 78 8.23 6.93 6.67
C ASP A 78 8.16 6.28 5.28
N PHE A 79 7.91 4.97 5.22
CA PHE A 79 7.71 4.24 3.97
C PHE A 79 6.46 4.72 3.22
N ARG A 80 5.33 4.87 3.90
CA ARG A 80 4.10 5.46 3.34
C ARG A 80 4.37 6.86 2.79
N ARG A 81 5.05 7.72 3.55
CA ARG A 81 5.37 9.09 3.12
C ARG A 81 6.23 9.10 1.86
N ARG A 82 7.18 8.17 1.73
CA ARG A 82 8.00 8.02 0.51
C ARG A 82 7.15 7.61 -0.69
N ILE A 83 6.21 6.68 -0.49
CA ILE A 83 5.24 6.29 -1.53
C ILE A 83 4.39 7.49 -1.94
N GLU A 84 3.75 8.17 -0.99
CA GLU A 84 2.93 9.36 -1.26
C GLU A 84 3.72 10.44 -2.01
N THR A 85 4.95 10.73 -1.58
CA THR A 85 5.84 11.69 -2.25
C THR A 85 6.14 11.28 -3.69
N LEU A 86 6.41 9.99 -3.93
CA LEU A 86 6.63 9.44 -5.26
C LEU A 86 5.39 9.63 -6.13
N PHE A 87 4.21 9.28 -5.61
CA PHE A 87 2.95 9.39 -6.34
C PHE A 87 2.54 10.84 -6.60
N SER A 88 2.80 11.78 -5.68
CA SER A 88 2.61 13.21 -5.92
C SER A 88 3.43 13.68 -7.11
N LYS A 89 4.74 13.38 -7.15
CA LYS A 89 5.60 13.67 -8.30
C LYS A 89 5.09 13.01 -9.58
N PHE A 90 4.74 11.72 -9.51
CA PHE A 90 4.20 10.99 -10.65
C PHE A 90 2.92 11.64 -11.19
N SER A 91 2.04 12.09 -10.30
CA SER A 91 0.81 12.79 -10.66
C SER A 91 1.07 14.10 -11.38
N GLU A 92 2.12 14.85 -11.03
CA GLU A 92 2.49 16.09 -11.73
C GLU A 92 2.89 15.84 -13.19
N PHE A 93 3.53 14.70 -13.48
CA PHE A 93 3.84 14.29 -14.86
C PHE A 93 2.62 13.73 -15.60
N LEU A 94 1.73 13.03 -14.89
CA LEU A 94 0.55 12.39 -15.47
C LEU A 94 -0.61 13.38 -15.76
N LEU A 95 -0.81 14.37 -14.87
CA LEU A 95 -1.94 15.31 -14.86
C LEU A 95 -1.73 16.54 -15.76
N ARG A 96 -0.58 16.67 -16.44
CA ARG A 96 -0.40 17.73 -17.45
C ARG A 96 -1.44 17.61 -18.59
N PRO A 97 -1.95 18.74 -19.09
CA PRO A 97 -3.23 18.81 -19.77
C PRO A 97 -3.15 18.23 -21.19
N SER A 98 -3.41 16.93 -21.30
CA SER A 98 -3.95 16.34 -22.52
C SER A 98 -4.67 15.06 -22.15
N ARG A 99 -5.97 14.98 -22.42
CA ARG A 99 -6.71 13.73 -22.23
C ARG A 99 -6.28 12.77 -23.35
N SER A 100 -5.78 11.59 -22.99
CA SER A 100 -5.56 10.54 -23.99
C SER A 100 -6.91 10.02 -24.48
N VAL A 101 -7.15 10.08 -25.78
CA VAL A 101 -8.41 9.64 -26.41
C VAL A 101 -8.48 8.11 -26.54
N SER A 102 -7.36 7.39 -26.34
CA SER A 102 -7.28 5.93 -26.47
C SER A 102 -6.52 5.26 -25.31
N LEU A 103 -6.81 3.97 -25.08
CA LEU A 103 -6.11 3.13 -24.09
C LEU A 103 -4.59 3.07 -24.36
N ARG A 104 -4.19 2.94 -25.62
CA ARG A 104 -2.78 2.97 -26.01
C ARG A 104 -2.13 4.31 -25.67
N GLY A 105 -2.84 5.42 -25.92
CA GLY A 105 -2.37 6.75 -25.53
C GLY A 105 -2.21 6.88 -24.02
N LEU A 106 -3.14 6.34 -23.23
CA LEU A 106 -3.03 6.29 -21.77
C LEU A 106 -1.81 5.48 -21.31
N ALA A 107 -1.58 4.29 -21.88
CA ALA A 107 -0.43 3.45 -21.55
C ALA A 107 0.90 4.16 -21.84
N VAL A 108 1.03 4.80 -23.00
CA VAL A 108 2.23 5.58 -23.37
C VAL A 108 2.46 6.74 -22.40
N ARG A 109 1.39 7.42 -21.95
CA ARG A 109 1.51 8.49 -20.94
C ARG A 109 1.96 7.98 -19.59
N ILE A 110 1.39 6.87 -19.12
CA ILE A 110 1.79 6.24 -17.86
C ILE A 110 3.28 5.89 -17.92
N LEU A 111 3.73 5.22 -18.99
CA LEU A 111 5.14 4.90 -19.20
C LEU A 111 6.03 6.14 -19.25
N GLY A 112 5.61 7.19 -19.97
CA GLY A 112 6.34 8.45 -20.04
C GLY A 112 6.45 9.15 -18.68
N ALA A 113 5.38 9.14 -17.87
CA ALA A 113 5.40 9.68 -16.52
C ALA A 113 6.31 8.87 -15.58
N ILE A 114 6.33 7.54 -15.71
CA ILE A 114 7.26 6.68 -14.96
C ILE A 114 8.70 7.03 -15.34
N LEU A 115 9.00 7.17 -16.64
CA LEU A 115 10.32 7.55 -17.13
C LEU A 115 10.75 8.92 -16.59
N ALA A 116 9.87 9.92 -16.65
CA ALA A 116 10.14 11.27 -16.16
C ALA A 116 10.48 11.29 -14.66
N VAL A 117 9.72 10.55 -13.83
CA VAL A 117 10.03 10.42 -12.39
C VAL A 117 11.40 9.77 -12.15
N ASN A 118 11.77 8.77 -12.95
CA ASN A 118 13.07 8.12 -12.81
C ASN A 118 14.23 9.02 -13.26
N LEU A 119 14.05 9.80 -14.33
CA LEU A 119 15.04 10.78 -14.78
C LEU A 119 15.23 11.92 -13.75
N ASP A 120 14.14 12.45 -13.19
CA ASP A 120 14.20 13.43 -12.09
C ASP A 120 14.97 12.89 -10.89
N ARG A 121 14.73 11.62 -10.52
CA ARG A 121 15.48 10.97 -9.44
C ARG A 121 16.96 10.83 -9.74
N LEU A 122 17.30 10.41 -10.96
CA LEU A 122 18.69 10.26 -11.38
C LEU A 122 19.42 11.60 -11.36
N TYR A 123 18.79 12.66 -11.89
CA TYR A 123 19.34 14.00 -11.91
C TYR A 123 19.58 14.55 -10.48
N ASN A 124 18.59 14.45 -9.61
CA ASN A 124 18.72 14.87 -8.20
C ASN A 124 19.73 14.02 -7.42
N PHE A 125 19.96 12.76 -7.82
CA PHE A 125 20.98 11.90 -7.24
C PHE A 125 22.40 12.35 -7.65
N THR A 126 22.59 12.80 -8.90
CA THR A 126 23.88 13.26 -9.40
C THR A 126 24.26 14.67 -8.96
N ASP A 127 23.28 15.57 -8.75
CA ASP A 127 23.51 16.95 -8.28
C ASP A 127 23.71 17.07 -6.76
N GLY A 128 23.28 16.07 -5.97
CA GLY A 128 23.43 16.05 -4.51
C GLY A 128 24.82 15.62 -3.99
N GLY A 129 25.80 15.50 -4.88
CA GLY A 129 27.17 15.06 -4.60
C GLY A 129 28.24 16.17 -4.60
N ASN A 130 27.85 17.44 -4.64
CA ASN A 130 28.73 18.60 -4.47
C ASN A 130 28.42 19.34 -3.16
#